data_AF-A0A349Z696-F1
#
_entry.id   AF-A0A349Z696-F1
#
_cell.length_a   1.000
_cell.length_b   1.000
_cell.length_c   1.000
_cell.angle_alpha   90.00
_cell.angle_beta   90.00
_cell.angle_gamma   90.00
#
_symmetry.space_group_name_H-M   'P 1'
#
loop_
_entity.id
_entity.type
_entity.pdbx_description
1 polymer ?
#
loop_
_entity_poly.entity_id
_entity_poly.type
_entity_poly.pdbx_seq_one_letter_code
_entity_poly.pdbx_strand_id
1 'polypeptide(L)'
;LNRMAIDASPYFELEAGDTVIFSSIVIPGNEKAVERLLEKLRKKGVEVVLSEDSDVPIHASGHPCVEELKLMYQWTKPQIAIPVHGEPEHLEAHAAVAREMGVKRTYVGRNGDLYLLAPQPGIRRARVKAGRLAIEQS
;
A
#
# COMPACT_ATOMS: atom_id res chain seq x y z
N LEU A 1 8.96 0.19 -19.08
CA LEU A 1 9.68 1.47 -18.93
C LEU A 1 11.20 1.31 -18.80
N ASN A 2 11.72 0.55 -17.82
CA ASN A 2 13.17 0.36 -17.65
C ASN A 2 13.93 -0.01 -18.94
N ARG A 3 13.38 -0.90 -19.78
CA ARG A 3 13.99 -1.28 -21.07
C ARG A 3 14.02 -0.15 -22.09
N MET A 4 12.98 0.70 -22.13
CA MET A 4 12.91 1.86 -23.03
C MET A 4 13.84 3.00 -22.56
N ALA A 5 14.08 3.11 -21.26
CA ALA A 5 15.05 4.05 -20.71
C ALA A 5 16.52 3.68 -20.98
N ILE A 6 16.79 2.48 -21.50
CA ILE A 6 18.13 2.00 -21.87
C ILE A 6 18.21 1.50 -23.32
N ASP A 7 17.22 1.83 -24.16
CA ASP A 7 17.18 1.46 -25.59
C ASP A 7 17.29 -0.05 -25.87
N ALA A 8 16.78 -0.86 -24.92
CA ALA A 8 16.75 -2.32 -25.01
C ALA A 8 15.34 -2.87 -25.29
N SER A 9 14.43 -2.01 -25.73
CA SER A 9 13.06 -2.35 -26.09
C SER A 9 12.99 -2.66 -27.58
N PRO A 10 12.53 -3.86 -28.00
CA PRO A 10 12.51 -4.25 -29.41
C PRO A 10 11.33 -3.66 -30.19
N TYR A 11 10.45 -2.91 -29.53
CA TYR A 11 9.20 -2.42 -30.12
C TYR A 11 9.14 -0.89 -30.22
N PHE A 12 9.66 -0.19 -29.21
CA PHE A 12 9.53 1.26 -29.07
C PHE A 12 10.75 1.82 -28.37
N GLU A 13 11.23 2.97 -28.85
CA GLU A 13 12.27 3.80 -28.25
C GLU A 13 11.65 5.12 -27.76
N LEU A 14 12.32 5.75 -26.81
CA LEU A 14 11.93 7.09 -26.33
C LEU A 14 12.86 8.13 -26.96
N GLU A 15 12.29 9.20 -27.48
CA GLU A 15 13.01 10.29 -28.11
C GLU A 15 12.97 11.57 -27.24
N ALA A 16 13.86 12.51 -27.56
CA ALA A 16 13.85 13.81 -26.89
C ALA A 16 12.55 14.56 -27.22
N GLY A 17 11.87 15.07 -26.19
CA GLY A 17 10.56 15.71 -26.33
C GLY A 17 9.37 14.80 -26.00
N ASP A 18 9.57 13.49 -25.84
CA ASP A 18 8.54 12.61 -25.29
C ASP A 18 8.26 12.96 -23.82
N THR A 19 7.00 12.79 -23.38
CA THR A 19 6.59 12.95 -21.99
C THR A 19 6.22 11.60 -21.37
N VAL A 20 6.84 11.26 -20.25
CA VAL A 20 6.53 10.06 -19.46
C VAL A 20 5.84 10.46 -18.16
N ILE A 21 4.60 9.99 -17.99
CA ILE A 21 3.78 10.26 -16.80
C ILE A 21 3.83 9.06 -15.85
N PHE A 22 4.30 9.27 -14.63
CA PHE A 22 4.31 8.26 -13.58
C PHE A 22 3.02 8.36 -12.75
N SER A 23 1.99 7.64 -13.16
CA SER A 23 0.71 7.48 -12.44
C SER A 23 0.82 6.48 -11.26
N SER A 24 1.91 6.55 -10.51
CA SER A 24 2.20 5.64 -9.38
C SER A 24 3.01 6.33 -8.30
N ILE A 25 2.84 5.88 -7.05
CA ILE A 25 3.76 6.24 -5.95
C ILE A 25 4.99 5.35 -5.94
N VAL A 26 6.09 5.88 -5.43
CA VAL A 26 7.29 5.10 -5.14
C VAL A 26 7.01 4.23 -3.91
N ILE A 27 7.02 2.91 -4.11
CA ILE A 27 6.87 1.96 -3.00
C ILE A 27 8.14 2.01 -2.13
N PRO A 28 8.02 2.08 -0.80
CA PRO A 28 9.16 2.04 0.10
C PRO A 28 10.12 0.88 -0.20
N GLY A 29 11.42 1.19 -0.31
CA GLY A 29 12.47 0.24 -0.69
C GLY A 29 12.84 0.24 -2.17
N ASN A 30 12.08 0.93 -3.04
CA ASN A 30 12.36 1.05 -4.47
C ASN A 30 12.91 2.43 -4.90
N GLU A 31 13.14 3.35 -3.95
CA GLU A 31 13.48 4.75 -4.21
C GLU A 31 14.70 4.88 -5.13
N LYS A 32 15.80 4.19 -4.80
CA LYS A 32 17.03 4.21 -5.60
C LYS A 32 16.84 3.65 -7.01
N ALA A 33 15.97 2.66 -7.18
CA ALA A 33 15.72 2.07 -8.50
C ALA A 33 14.91 3.02 -9.38
N VAL A 34 13.91 3.70 -8.80
CA VAL A 34 13.13 4.71 -9.49
C VAL A 34 14.00 5.93 -9.82
N GLU A 35 14.79 6.42 -8.89
CA GLU A 35 15.69 7.57 -9.11
C GLU A 35 16.64 7.34 -10.28
N ARG A 36 17.28 6.16 -10.36
CA ARG A 36 18.13 5.79 -11.51
C ARG A 36 17.38 5.75 -12.84
N LEU A 37 16.10 5.34 -12.82
CA LEU A 37 15.27 5.35 -14.01
C LEU A 37 14.95 6.79 -14.44
N LEU A 38 14.57 7.65 -13.51
CA LEU A 38 14.29 9.06 -13.77
C LEU A 38 15.51 9.78 -14.33
N GLU A 39 16.70 9.53 -13.78
CA GLU A 39 17.95 10.11 -14.28
C GLU A 39 18.23 9.71 -15.73
N LYS A 40 18.01 8.44 -16.09
CA LYS A 40 18.18 7.96 -17.47
C LYS A 40 17.20 8.62 -18.43
N LEU A 41 15.92 8.71 -18.06
CA LEU A 41 14.90 9.37 -18.88
C LEU A 41 15.25 10.85 -19.10
N ARG A 42 15.58 11.58 -18.04
CA ARG A 42 15.98 13.00 -18.13
C ARG A 42 17.24 13.19 -18.99
N LYS A 43 18.23 12.32 -18.90
CA LYS A 43 19.44 12.35 -19.76
C LYS A 43 19.13 12.17 -21.25
N LYS A 44 18.01 11.52 -21.59
CA LYS A 44 17.54 11.36 -22.97
C LYS A 44 16.74 12.56 -23.49
N GLY A 45 16.55 13.60 -22.68
CA GLY A 45 15.70 14.74 -23.04
C GLY A 45 14.20 14.40 -23.01
N VAL A 46 13.83 13.33 -22.30
CA VAL A 46 12.44 12.97 -22.03
C VAL A 46 11.94 13.79 -20.85
N GLU A 47 10.77 14.41 -21.01
CA GLU A 47 10.07 15.08 -19.92
C GLU A 47 9.45 14.04 -19.00
N VAL A 48 9.57 14.24 -17.68
CA VAL A 48 9.04 13.30 -16.70
C VAL A 48 8.11 14.02 -15.74
N VAL A 49 6.87 13.56 -15.67
CA VAL A 49 5.84 14.06 -14.75
C VAL A 49 5.62 13.04 -13.65
N LEU A 50 5.94 13.41 -12.41
CA LEU A 50 5.65 12.62 -11.22
C LEU A 50 4.31 13.02 -10.62
N SER A 51 3.72 12.15 -9.81
CA SER A 51 2.46 12.43 -9.11
C SER A 51 2.57 13.60 -8.13
N GLU A 52 3.75 13.82 -7.55
CA GLU A 52 4.06 14.95 -6.67
C GLU A 52 4.27 16.28 -7.40
N ASP A 53 4.64 16.23 -8.69
CA ASP A 53 4.94 17.40 -9.52
C ASP A 53 3.71 17.88 -10.32
N SER A 54 2.59 17.14 -10.28
CA SER A 54 1.41 17.43 -11.11
C SER A 54 0.38 18.28 -10.36
N ASP A 55 -0.07 19.37 -10.99
CA ASP A 55 -1.17 20.21 -10.49
C ASP A 55 -2.52 19.47 -10.43
N VAL A 56 -2.65 18.37 -11.20
CA VAL A 56 -3.85 17.53 -11.25
C VAL A 56 -3.53 16.17 -10.63
N PRO A 57 -4.43 15.58 -9.81
CA PRO A 57 -4.21 14.25 -9.25
C PRO A 57 -4.12 13.19 -10.36
N ILE A 58 -2.92 12.76 -10.69
CA ILE A 58 -2.68 11.68 -11.68
C ILE A 58 -2.56 10.30 -11.05
N HIS A 59 -2.62 10.19 -9.73
CA HIS A 59 -2.60 8.94 -8.99
C HIS A 59 -3.54 9.04 -7.77
N ALA A 60 -4.18 7.92 -7.44
CA ALA A 60 -4.99 7.78 -6.23
C ALA A 60 -4.60 6.47 -5.52
N SER A 61 -4.63 6.50 -4.19
CA SER A 61 -4.47 5.31 -3.38
C SER A 61 -5.59 4.31 -3.68
N GLY A 62 -5.25 3.03 -3.79
CA GLY A 62 -6.24 1.93 -3.80
C GLY A 62 -6.77 1.56 -2.41
N HIS A 63 -6.22 2.19 -1.35
CA HIS A 63 -6.61 1.96 0.04
C HIS A 63 -7.44 3.12 0.60
N PRO A 64 -8.49 2.84 1.39
CA PRO A 64 -9.36 3.87 1.95
C PRO A 64 -8.61 4.72 2.97
N CYS A 65 -8.89 6.02 2.95
CA CYS A 65 -8.46 6.95 3.99
C CYS A 65 -9.36 6.86 5.23
N VAL A 66 -9.01 7.62 6.28
CA VAL A 66 -9.73 7.59 7.57
C VAL A 66 -11.22 7.88 7.42
N GLU A 67 -11.61 8.86 6.59
CA GLU A 67 -13.02 9.22 6.43
C GLU A 67 -13.84 8.13 5.71
N GLU A 68 -13.23 7.41 4.77
CA GLU A 68 -13.83 6.24 4.13
C GLU A 68 -13.96 5.07 5.12
N LEU A 69 -12.99 4.87 6.01
CA LEU A 69 -13.09 3.89 7.10
C LEU A 69 -14.20 4.25 8.09
N LYS A 70 -14.35 5.54 8.44
CA LYS A 70 -15.45 6.01 9.29
C LYS A 70 -16.80 5.73 8.64
N LEU A 71 -16.94 6.04 7.35
CA LEU A 71 -18.16 5.76 6.59
C LEU A 71 -18.51 4.26 6.58
N MET A 72 -17.51 3.39 6.36
CA MET A 72 -17.67 1.94 6.47
C MET A 72 -18.20 1.52 7.85
N TYR A 73 -17.66 2.07 8.94
CA TYR A 73 -18.13 1.75 10.29
C TYR A 73 -19.52 2.30 10.60
N GLN A 74 -19.90 3.45 10.04
CA GLN A 74 -21.27 3.97 10.15
C GLN A 74 -22.30 3.02 9.52
N TRP A 75 -21.94 2.38 8.40
CA TRP A 75 -22.83 1.44 7.72
C TRP A 75 -22.87 0.08 8.40
N THR A 76 -21.71 -0.48 8.75
CA THR A 76 -21.60 -1.86 9.23
C THR A 76 -21.91 -2.01 10.71
N LYS A 77 -21.66 -0.98 11.53
CA LYS A 77 -21.92 -0.94 12.98
C LYS A 77 -21.51 -2.23 13.72
N PRO A 78 -20.28 -2.72 13.56
CA PRO A 78 -19.89 -4.02 14.07
C PRO A 78 -19.76 -3.99 15.60
N GLN A 79 -19.99 -5.14 16.25
CA GLN A 79 -19.71 -5.30 17.68
C GLN A 79 -18.22 -5.54 17.98
N ILE A 80 -17.50 -6.12 17.01
CA ILE A 80 -16.08 -6.46 17.08
C ILE A 80 -15.41 -5.99 15.79
N ALA A 81 -14.30 -5.26 15.88
CA ALA A 81 -13.43 -4.95 14.75
C ALA A 81 -12.06 -5.62 14.92
N ILE A 82 -11.57 -6.22 13.85
CA ILE A 82 -10.23 -6.82 13.76
C ILE A 82 -9.57 -6.18 12.53
N PRO A 83 -8.73 -5.15 12.70
CA PRO A 83 -8.00 -4.55 11.59
C PRO A 83 -7.06 -5.55 10.93
N VAL A 84 -6.98 -5.48 9.60
CA VAL A 84 -6.10 -6.31 8.76
C VAL A 84 -5.43 -5.43 7.70
N HIS A 85 -4.47 -5.99 6.96
CA HIS A 85 -3.73 -5.31 5.87
C HIS A 85 -3.03 -4.02 6.32
N GLY A 86 -1.90 -4.18 7.00
CA GLY A 86 -1.02 -3.09 7.38
C GLY A 86 0.10 -3.55 8.30
N GLU A 87 1.10 -2.70 8.48
CA GLU A 87 2.09 -2.86 9.55
C GLU A 87 1.43 -2.61 10.93
N PRO A 88 2.06 -3.02 12.05
CA PRO A 88 1.46 -2.89 13.38
C PRO A 88 0.91 -1.49 13.69
N GLU A 89 1.60 -0.45 13.28
CA GLU A 89 1.23 0.96 13.45
C GLU A 89 -0.07 1.29 12.70
N HIS A 90 -0.22 0.79 11.46
CA HIS A 90 -1.44 0.95 10.68
C HIS A 90 -2.62 0.23 11.32
N LEU A 91 -2.39 -0.99 11.86
CA LEU A 91 -3.44 -1.78 12.51
C LEU A 91 -3.92 -1.12 13.81
N GLU A 92 -3.01 -0.53 14.59
CA GLU A 92 -3.37 0.23 15.79
C GLU A 92 -4.13 1.51 15.45
N ALA A 93 -3.71 2.24 14.41
CA ALA A 93 -4.42 3.43 13.94
C ALA A 93 -5.84 3.08 13.46
N HIS A 94 -6.00 2.01 12.68
CA HIS A 94 -7.32 1.53 12.25
C HIS A 94 -8.18 1.09 13.45
N ALA A 95 -7.60 0.39 14.44
CA ALA A 95 -8.33 0.06 15.66
C ALA A 95 -8.79 1.32 16.42
N ALA A 96 -7.98 2.38 16.44
CA ALA A 96 -8.37 3.65 17.04
C ALA A 96 -9.57 4.28 16.34
N VAL A 97 -9.59 4.30 15.01
CA VAL A 97 -10.74 4.76 14.21
C VAL A 97 -11.99 3.93 14.54
N ALA A 98 -11.86 2.60 14.62
CA ALA A 98 -12.99 1.74 14.98
C ALA A 98 -13.57 2.07 16.38
N ARG A 99 -12.71 2.34 17.36
CA ARG A 99 -13.13 2.74 18.72
C ARG A 99 -13.85 4.09 18.71
N GLU A 100 -13.31 5.06 17.97
CA GLU A 100 -13.93 6.39 17.79
C GLU A 100 -15.34 6.26 17.19
N MET A 101 -15.52 5.32 16.25
CA MET A 101 -16.81 5.02 15.63
C MET A 101 -17.73 4.15 16.50
N GLY A 102 -17.39 3.92 17.76
CA GLY A 102 -18.26 3.25 18.75
C GLY A 102 -18.21 1.73 18.73
N VAL A 103 -17.23 1.12 18.04
CA VAL A 103 -17.06 -0.34 18.07
C VAL A 103 -16.61 -0.78 19.46
N LYS A 104 -17.42 -1.62 20.12
CA LYS A 104 -17.24 -1.99 21.53
C LYS A 104 -15.96 -2.78 21.80
N ARG A 105 -15.49 -3.56 20.83
CA ARG A 105 -14.32 -4.44 20.97
C ARG A 105 -13.44 -4.33 19.74
N THR A 106 -12.18 -4.00 19.94
CA THR A 106 -11.18 -3.95 18.87
C THR A 106 -10.00 -4.84 19.23
N TYR A 107 -9.61 -5.73 18.33
CA TYR A 107 -8.48 -6.62 18.54
C TYR A 107 -7.41 -6.39 17.48
N VAL A 108 -6.20 -6.03 17.92
CA VAL A 108 -5.01 -5.94 17.08
C VAL A 108 -4.12 -7.14 17.40
N GLY A 109 -3.71 -7.85 16.35
CA GLY A 109 -2.87 -9.02 16.49
C GLY A 109 -1.92 -9.25 15.35
N ARG A 110 -1.19 -10.35 15.46
CA ARG A 110 -0.12 -10.74 14.55
C ARG A 110 -0.46 -12.06 13.87
N ASN A 111 0.24 -12.37 12.79
CA ASN A 111 0.12 -13.66 12.13
C ASN A 111 0.37 -14.79 13.14
N GLY A 112 -0.57 -15.74 13.22
CA GLY A 112 -0.54 -16.85 14.19
C GLY A 112 -1.40 -16.65 15.44
N ASP A 113 -1.96 -15.45 15.66
CA ASP A 113 -2.97 -15.22 16.70
C ASP A 113 -4.33 -15.83 16.31
N LEU A 114 -5.07 -16.34 17.29
CA LEU A 114 -6.41 -16.87 17.12
C LEU A 114 -7.44 -15.94 17.79
N TYR A 115 -8.37 -15.42 16.99
CA TYR A 115 -9.46 -14.58 17.45
C TYR A 115 -10.69 -15.44 17.79
N LEU A 116 -11.19 -15.29 19.01
CA LEU A 116 -12.46 -15.87 19.45
C LEU A 116 -13.52 -14.78 19.32
N LEU A 117 -14.58 -15.03 18.56
CA LEU A 117 -15.67 -14.08 18.37
C LEU A 117 -16.87 -14.37 19.28
N ALA A 118 -17.01 -15.62 19.72
CA ALA A 118 -18.09 -16.10 20.59
C ALA A 118 -17.66 -17.42 21.26
N PRO A 119 -18.30 -17.84 22.37
CA PRO A 119 -19.26 -17.07 23.16
C PRO A 119 -18.59 -15.97 24.00
N GLN A 120 -17.32 -16.15 24.36
CA GLN A 120 -16.51 -15.14 25.05
C GLN A 120 -15.47 -14.59 24.07
N PRO A 121 -15.64 -13.34 23.60
CA PRO A 121 -14.70 -12.75 22.66
C PRO A 121 -13.32 -12.52 23.28
N GLY A 122 -12.27 -12.72 22.49
CA GLY A 122 -10.90 -12.52 22.95
C GLY A 122 -9.87 -12.91 21.91
N ILE A 123 -8.61 -12.81 22.29
CA ILE A 123 -7.48 -13.17 21.44
C ILE A 123 -6.56 -14.14 22.18
N ARG A 124 -6.22 -15.25 21.52
CA ARG A 124 -5.19 -16.18 21.99
C ARG A 124 -3.95 -15.98 21.15
N ARG A 125 -2.87 -15.53 21.78
CA ARG A 125 -1.63 -15.18 21.09
C ARG A 125 -0.87 -16.42 20.63
N ALA A 126 -0.22 -16.33 19.46
CA ALA A 126 0.72 -17.32 18.92
C ALA A 126 0.21 -18.77 18.97
N ARG A 127 -1.07 -18.99 18.64
CA ARG A 127 -1.71 -20.32 18.68
C ARG A 127 -1.39 -21.18 17.47
N VAL A 128 -1.13 -20.55 16.34
CA VAL A 128 -0.80 -21.23 15.09
C VAL A 128 0.60 -20.80 14.69
N LYS A 129 1.45 -21.76 14.30
CA LYS A 129 2.78 -21.46 13.76
C LYS A 129 2.60 -20.70 12.44
N ALA A 130 3.02 -19.44 12.42
CA ALA A 130 3.07 -18.62 11.21
C ALA A 130 4.51 -18.21 10.94
N GLY A 131 4.89 -18.13 9.66
CA GLY A 131 6.23 -17.79 9.24
C GLY A 131 6.25 -17.46 7.75
N ARG A 132 7.41 -17.02 7.26
CA ARG A 132 7.65 -16.79 5.84
C ARG A 132 8.40 -17.97 5.26
N LEU A 133 8.00 -18.43 4.09
CA LEU A 133 8.78 -19.34 3.27
C LEU A 133 9.40 -18.51 2.15
N ALA A 134 10.72 -18.45 2.09
CA ALA A 134 11.41 -17.84 0.96
C ALA A 134 11.28 -18.77 -0.25
N ILE A 135 10.86 -18.20 -1.38
CA ILE A 135 10.81 -18.90 -2.66
C ILE A 135 11.85 -18.21 -3.55
N GLU A 136 12.83 -18.97 -4.02
CA GLU A 136 13.69 -18.51 -5.10
C GLU A 136 12.89 -18.57 -6.40
N GLN A 137 12.69 -17.41 -7.03
CA GLN A 137 12.15 -17.37 -8.38
C GLN A 137 13.32 -17.56 -9.35
N SER A 138 13.36 -18.75 -9.97
CA SER A 138 14.27 -19.10 -11.07
C SER A 138 13.88 -18.41 -12.37
#